data_AF-A0A4S3PSP6-F1
#
_entry.id   AF-A0A4S3PSP6-F1
#
_cell.length_a   1.000
_cell.length_b   1.000
_cell.length_c   1.000
_cell.angle_alpha   90.00
_cell.angle_beta   90.00
_cell.angle_gamma   90.00
#
_symmetry.space_group_name_H-M   'P 1'
#
loop_
_entity.id
_entity.type
_entity.pdbx_description
1 polymer ?
#
loop_
_entity_poly.entity_id
_entity_poly.type
_entity_poly.pdbx_seq_one_letter_code
_entity_poly.pdbx_strand_id
1 'polypeptide(L)' 'MKRSYLGVLILSVILFLNIIFTQKMVHQYFYENYVNTLIFCGLNIMLFPVAWVVYKKLKKA' A
#
# COMPACT_ATOMS: atom_id res chain seq x y z
N MET A 1 14.33 -22.77 3.65
CA MET A 1 12.87 -22.47 3.64
C MET A 1 12.29 -22.07 5.01
N LYS A 2 13.08 -21.48 5.92
CA LYS A 2 12.62 -20.94 7.24
C LYS A 2 12.72 -19.41 7.33
N ARG A 3 12.85 -18.71 6.19
CA ARG A 3 12.96 -17.25 6.17
C ARG A 3 11.59 -16.64 5.86
N SER A 4 10.93 -16.22 6.93
CA SER A 4 9.91 -15.18 7.00
C SER A 4 8.67 -15.31 6.09
N TYR A 5 7.82 -16.30 6.34
CA TYR A 5 6.41 -16.25 5.92
C TYR A 5 5.72 -14.96 6.38
N LEU A 6 6.09 -14.46 7.57
CA LEU A 6 5.62 -13.17 8.10
C LEU A 6 5.98 -12.01 7.18
N GLY A 7 7.19 -11.99 6.61
CA GLY A 7 7.62 -10.93 5.70
C GLY A 7 6.85 -10.91 4.40
N VAL A 8 6.67 -12.09 3.80
CA VAL A 8 5.86 -12.25 2.59
C VAL A 8 4.41 -11.84 2.87
N LEU A 9 3.84 -12.27 4.00
CA LEU A 9 2.47 -11.94 4.37
C LEU A 9 2.26 -10.43 4.55
N ILE A 10 3.18 -9.74 5.25
CA ILE A 10 3.10 -8.29 5.45
C ILE A 10 3.22 -7.54 4.12
N LEU A 11 4.13 -7.94 3.24
CA LEU A 11 4.28 -7.31 1.92
C LEU A 11 3.06 -7.56 1.04
N SER A 12 2.46 -8.76 1.09
CA SER A 12 1.22 -9.06 0.40
C SER A 12 0.04 -8.22 0.90
N VAL A 13 -0.06 -7.98 2.22
CA VAL A 13 -1.08 -7.07 2.79
C VAL A 13 -0.88 -5.64 2.28
N ILE A 14 0.38 -5.16 2.20
CA ILE A 14 0.69 -3.84 1.66
C ILE A 14 0.29 -3.74 0.18
N LEU A 15 0.58 -4.77 -0.60
CA LEU A 15 0.17 -4.88 -2.00
C LEU A 15 -1.36 -4.86 -2.15
N PHE A 16 -2.07 -5.61 -1.30
CA PHE A 16 -3.53 -5.63 -1.29
C PHE A 16 -4.13 -4.26 -0.92
N LEU A 17 -3.54 -3.56 0.05
CA LEU A 17 -3.93 -2.19 0.42
C LEU A 17 -3.76 -1.22 -0.76
N ASN A 18 -2.71 -1.39 -1.55
CA ASN A 18 -2.46 -0.60 -2.74
C ASN A 18 -3.59 -0.77 -3.78
N ILE A 19 -4.04 -2.00 -4.01
CA ILE A 19 -5.17 -2.30 -4.90
C ILE A 19 -6.45 -1.63 -4.38
N ILE A 20 -6.75 -1.74 -3.08
CA ILE A 20 -7.93 -1.11 -2.47
C ILE A 20 -7.91 0.41 -2.63
N PHE A 21 -6.78 1.07 -2.34
CA PHE A 21 -6.70 2.52 -2.48
C PHE A 21 -6.82 2.98 -3.93
N THR A 22 -6.29 2.22 -4.88
CA THR A 22 -6.49 2.51 -6.30
C THR A 22 -7.96 2.38 -6.69
N GLN A 23 -8.65 1.36 -6.19
CA GLN A 23 -10.08 1.15 -6.42
C GLN A 23 -10.92 2.30 -5.82
N LYS A 24 -10.60 2.71 -4.59
CA LYS A 24 -11.22 3.88 -3.92
C LYS A 24 -10.95 5.17 -4.67
N MET A 25 -9.72 5.38 -5.14
CA MET A 25 -9.34 6.56 -5.91
C MET A 25 -10.15 6.67 -7.21
N VAL A 26 -10.27 5.58 -7.97
CA VAL A 26 -11.09 5.55 -9.19
C VAL A 26 -12.56 5.84 -8.87
N HIS A 27 -13.10 5.20 -7.82
CA HIS A 27 -14.47 5.45 -7.39
C HIS A 27 -14.68 6.95 -7.05
N GLN A 28 -13.80 7.53 -6.24
CA GLN A 28 -13.91 8.92 -5.83
C GLN A 28 -13.71 9.92 -6.98
N TYR A 29 -12.89 9.56 -7.97
CA TYR A 29 -12.74 10.31 -9.22
C TYR A 29 -14.03 10.31 -10.04
N PHE A 30 -14.72 9.17 -10.13
CA PHE A 30 -16.02 9.07 -10.82
C PHE A 30 -17.13 9.86 -10.12
N TYR A 31 -17.06 10.02 -8.80
CA TYR A 31 -18.02 10.83 -8.01
C TYR A 31 -17.61 12.32 -7.89
N GLU A 32 -16.72 12.82 -8.75
CA GLU A 32 -16.21 14.21 -8.77
C GLU A 32 -15.63 14.72 -7.44
N ASN A 33 -15.30 13.80 -6.52
CA ASN A 33 -14.73 14.10 -5.22
C ASN A 33 -13.19 14.17 -5.32
N TYR A 34 -12.70 15.12 -6.12
CA TYR A 34 -11.29 15.26 -6.49
C TYR A 34 -10.34 15.41 -5.29
N VAL A 35 -10.79 16.06 -4.21
CA VAL A 35 -10.00 16.22 -2.97
C VAL A 35 -9.69 14.85 -2.35
N ASN A 36 -10.70 13.99 -2.22
CA ASN A 36 -10.48 12.64 -1.71
C ASN A 36 -9.65 11.79 -2.66
N THR A 37 -9.83 11.95 -3.98
CA THR A 37 -8.98 11.28 -4.99
C THR A 37 -7.51 11.63 -4.80
N LEU A 38 -7.18 12.91 -4.60
CA LEU A 38 -5.82 13.39 -4.34
C LEU A 38 -5.26 12.83 -3.02
N ILE A 39 -6.08 12.78 -1.97
CA ILE A 39 -5.67 12.19 -0.68
C ILE A 39 -5.35 10.70 -0.84
N PHE A 40 -6.23 9.92 -1.49
CA PHE A 40 -5.99 8.50 -1.73
C PHE A 40 -4.79 8.24 -2.65
N CYS A 41 -4.56 9.11 -3.64
CA CYS A 41 -3.39 9.06 -4.50
C CYS A 41 -2.10 9.30 -3.70
N GLY A 42 -2.09 10.32 -2.83
CA GLY A 42 -0.96 10.60 -1.93
C GLY A 42 -0.67 9.44 -0.97
N LEU A 43 -1.71 8.84 -0.39
CA LEU A 43 -1.59 7.65 0.46
C LEU A 43 -1.05 6.43 -0.30
N ASN A 44 -1.46 6.26 -1.56
CA ASN A 44 -0.97 5.18 -2.42
C ASN A 44 0.52 5.32 -2.74
N ILE A 45 0.98 6.56 -3.01
CA ILE A 45 2.40 6.86 -3.20
C ILE A 45 3.19 6.62 -1.90
N MET A 46 2.63 6.98 -0.73
CA MET A 46 3.26 6.73 0.58
C MET A 46 3.35 5.24 0.95
N LEU A 47 2.52 4.37 0.38
CA LEU A 47 2.62 2.92 0.61
C LEU A 47 3.93 2.32 0.10
N PHE A 48 4.55 2.89 -0.94
CA PHE A 48 5.83 2.42 -1.47
C PHE A 48 7.00 2.58 -0.49
N PRO A 49 7.28 3.78 0.08
CA PRO A 49 8.33 3.93 1.08
C PRO A 49 8.01 3.13 2.36
N VAL A 50 6.73 2.99 2.73
CA VAL A 50 6.33 2.13 3.86
C VAL A 50 6.68 0.67 3.57
N ALA A 51 6.37 0.15 2.38
CA ALA A 51 6.77 -1.20 1.95
C ALA A 51 8.28 -1.40 2.01
N TRP A 52 9.05 -0.40 1.57
CA TRP A 52 10.51 -0.43 1.60
C TRP A 52 11.08 -0.47 3.02
N VAL A 53 10.56 0.36 3.93
CA VAL A 53 10.97 0.38 5.34
C VAL A 53 10.63 -0.95 6.02
N VAL A 54 9.43 -1.47 5.77
CA VAL A 54 8.98 -2.77 6.28
C VAL A 54 9.88 -3.88 5.77
N TYR A 55 10.18 -3.92 4.48
CA TYR A 55 11.10 -4.88 3.88
C TYR A 55 12.50 -4.82 4.53
N LYS A 56 13.03 -3.61 4.74
CA LYS A 56 14.33 -3.43 5.43
C LYS A 56 14.31 -3.93 6.86
N LYS A 57 13.26 -3.64 7.63
CA LYS A 57 13.12 -4.13 9.02
C LYS A 57 13.03 -5.64 9.07
N LEU A 58 12.28 -6.24 8.15
CA LEU A 58 12.09 -7.68 8.04
C LEU A 58 13.32 -8.44 7.56
N LYS A 59 14.17 -7.82 6.74
CA LYS A 59 15.47 -8.38 6.35
C LYS A 59 16.51 -8.33 7.49
N LYS A 60 16.31 -7.43 8.47
CA LYS A 60 17.21 -7.22 9.61
C LYS A 60 16.85 -8.06 10.85
N ALA A 61 15.64 -8.63 10.88
CA ALA A 61 15.16 -9.59 11.88
C ALA A 61 15.47 -11.03 11.46
#